data_AF-A0A2S7P8N1-F1
#
_entry.id   AF-A0A2S7P8N1-F1
#
_cell.length_a   1.000
_cell.length_b   1.000
_cell.length_c   1.000
_cell.angle_alpha   90.00
_cell.angle_beta   90.00
_cell.angle_gamma   90.00
#
_symmetry.space_group_name_H-M   'P 1'
#
loop_
_entity.id
_entity.type
_entity.pdbx_description
1 polymer ?
#
loop_
_entity_poly.entity_id
_entity_poly.type
_entity_poly.pdbx_seq_one_letter_code
_entity_poly.pdbx_strand_id
1 'polypeptide(L)'
;MLRDEEFPMSSNVSINPPEPVYENNDLDDVFGSAPGSPTFGGEQETVSDIPRLKEKHETDGYRVGVTQGKAQSVQKGFDEGYGLGAVLGLEIGRMIGILEGLLGAVTAAASKDADMWSEEVRRMEDLLRRAKEELKTEKVFGREWWGEDGIWKFEVPGEDVVFPDVAAAHPLVKQWGEIVQREIEKWTLDMKLMEGNDDADPDAGSVRPAAPKADLNW
;
A
#
# COMPACT_ATOMS: atom_id res chain seq x y z
N MET A 1 63.94 15.89 -35.21
CA MET A 1 62.52 15.50 -35.23
C MET A 1 61.75 16.73 -34.82
N LEU A 2 61.47 17.58 -35.80
CA LEU A 2 60.89 18.91 -35.67
C LEU A 2 59.39 18.82 -35.95
N ARG A 3 58.64 19.65 -35.23
CA ARG A 3 57.18 19.77 -35.23
C ARG A 3 56.69 20.39 -36.53
N ASP A 4 55.67 19.77 -37.12
CA ASP A 4 54.70 20.37 -38.02
C ASP A 4 53.32 20.05 -37.38
N GLU A 5 52.57 21.08 -36.95
CA GLU A 5 51.36 21.59 -37.62
C GLU A 5 50.14 20.65 -37.38
N GLU A 6 48.95 21.06 -36.99
CA GLU A 6 48.22 22.32 -37.06
C GLU A 6 46.95 22.13 -36.21
N PHE A 7 46.53 23.18 -35.48
CA PHE A 7 45.16 23.27 -34.95
C PHE A 7 44.31 24.07 -35.94
N PRO A 8 43.28 23.47 -36.55
CA PRO A 8 42.13 24.23 -37.02
C PRO A 8 40.93 24.01 -36.09
N MET A 9 40.43 25.12 -35.55
CA MET A 9 39.08 25.23 -35.00
C MET A 9 38.07 24.70 -36.03
N SER A 10 37.25 23.73 -35.64
CA SER A 10 36.02 23.41 -36.36
C SER A 10 34.90 23.15 -35.38
N SER A 11 33.97 24.11 -35.39
CA SER A 11 32.53 23.98 -35.25
C SER A 11 31.99 22.86 -34.33
N ASN A 12 31.31 23.30 -33.26
CA ASN A 12 30.27 22.51 -32.61
C ASN A 12 29.21 22.10 -33.65
N VAL A 13 29.36 20.93 -34.26
CA VAL A 13 28.27 20.26 -34.97
C VAL A 13 27.49 19.49 -33.92
N SER A 14 26.50 20.16 -33.33
CA SER A 14 25.40 19.50 -32.65
C SER A 14 24.66 18.67 -33.70
N ILE A 15 24.94 17.37 -33.78
CA ILE A 15 24.20 16.42 -34.60
C ILE A 15 22.83 16.23 -33.92
N ASN A 16 21.91 17.17 -34.15
CA ASN A 16 20.50 16.88 -34.01
C ASN A 16 20.06 16.11 -35.26
N PRO A 17 19.37 14.97 -35.14
CA PRO A 17 18.73 14.36 -36.29
C PRO A 17 17.74 15.35 -36.92
N PRO A 18 17.57 15.36 -38.25
CA PRO A 18 16.59 16.22 -38.89
C PRO A 18 15.21 15.85 -38.34
N GLU A 19 14.56 16.80 -37.68
CA GLU A 19 13.18 16.64 -37.26
C GLU A 19 12.33 16.30 -38.49
N PRO A 20 11.44 15.30 -38.42
CA PRO A 20 10.41 15.16 -39.44
C PRO A 20 9.64 16.47 -39.49
N VAL A 21 9.65 17.12 -40.65
CA VAL A 21 8.77 18.24 -40.92
C VAL A 21 7.36 17.64 -40.92
N TYR A 22 6.71 17.66 -39.76
CA TYR A 22 5.28 17.44 -39.69
C TYR A 22 4.64 18.66 -40.35
N GLU A 23 4.36 18.55 -41.65
CA GLU A 23 3.22 19.28 -42.19
C GLU A 23 2.00 18.77 -41.43
N ASN A 24 1.66 19.44 -40.34
CA ASN A 24 0.42 19.24 -39.61
C ASN A 24 -0.74 19.69 -40.52
N ASN A 25 -1.06 18.87 -41.52
CA ASN A 25 -2.31 18.93 -42.26
C ASN A 25 -3.45 18.20 -41.52
N ASP A 26 -3.23 17.77 -40.28
CA ASP A 26 -4.24 17.14 -39.42
C ASP A 26 -5.15 18.17 -38.70
N LEU A 27 -5.08 19.46 -39.07
CA LEU A 27 -6.00 20.51 -38.63
C LEU A 27 -6.87 21.07 -39.77
N ASP A 28 -6.75 20.53 -40.99
CA ASP A 28 -7.61 20.91 -42.13
C ASP A 28 -9.04 20.33 -42.01
N ASP A 29 -9.26 19.41 -41.07
CA ASP A 29 -10.55 18.70 -40.88
C ASP A 29 -11.35 19.15 -39.64
N VAL A 30 -11.12 20.37 -39.13
CA VAL A 30 -11.92 20.92 -38.02
C VAL A 30 -12.55 22.28 -38.36
N PHE A 31 -12.03 23.00 -39.36
CA PHE A 31 -12.58 24.30 -39.80
C PHE A 31 -12.94 24.36 -41.30
N GLY A 32 -12.78 23.25 -42.03
CA GLY A 32 -13.11 23.11 -43.45
C GLY A 32 -14.61 22.97 -43.74
N SER A 33 -15.43 23.90 -43.27
CA SER A 33 -16.72 24.32 -43.85
C SER A 33 -17.34 25.38 -42.94
N ALA A 34 -16.88 26.63 -43.07
CA ALA A 34 -17.76 27.73 -42.67
C ALA A 34 -19.08 27.55 -43.45
N PRO A 35 -20.26 27.45 -42.81
CA PRO A 35 -21.50 27.64 -43.55
C PRO A 35 -21.40 29.03 -44.18
N GLY A 36 -21.71 29.12 -45.48
CA GLY A 36 -21.63 30.36 -46.23
C GLY A 36 -22.24 31.53 -45.45
N SER A 37 -21.61 32.71 -45.57
CA SER A 37 -22.06 33.99 -45.00
C SER A 37 -23.59 34.07 -44.85
N PRO A 38 -24.12 34.61 -43.75
CA PRO A 38 -25.56 34.68 -43.54
C PRO A 38 -26.17 35.59 -44.61
N THR A 39 -26.72 35.00 -45.67
CA THR A 39 -27.66 35.69 -46.53
C THR A 39 -28.95 35.82 -45.75
N PHE A 40 -29.25 37.04 -45.31
CA PHE A 40 -30.52 37.40 -44.69
C PHE A 40 -31.67 37.00 -45.61
N GLY A 41 -32.30 35.87 -45.30
CA GLY A 41 -33.43 35.36 -46.06
C GLY A 41 -34.04 34.14 -45.38
N GLY A 42 -35.10 34.39 -44.61
CA GLY A 42 -36.15 33.39 -44.30
C GLY A 42 -35.84 32.42 -43.16
N GLU A 43 -36.67 32.51 -42.12
CA GLU A 43 -36.98 31.45 -41.15
C GLU A 43 -35.84 31.02 -40.20
N GLN A 44 -35.82 31.64 -39.02
CA GLN A 44 -35.18 31.09 -37.83
C GLN A 44 -35.94 29.82 -37.40
N GLU A 45 -35.67 28.72 -38.09
CA GLU A 45 -35.95 27.39 -37.54
C GLU A 45 -34.92 27.17 -36.43
N THR A 46 -35.38 27.30 -35.18
CA THR A 46 -34.54 27.12 -33.99
C THR A 46 -34.07 25.67 -33.94
N VAL A 47 -32.93 25.37 -34.59
CA VAL A 47 -32.26 24.07 -34.51
C VAL A 47 -31.99 23.84 -33.02
N SER A 48 -32.75 22.92 -32.44
CA SER A 48 -32.75 22.70 -31.00
C SER A 48 -31.36 22.27 -30.53
N ASP A 49 -30.78 22.98 -29.57
CA ASP A 49 -29.52 22.59 -28.92
C ASP A 49 -29.68 21.38 -27.97
N ILE A 50 -30.93 20.94 -27.77
CA ILE A 50 -31.32 19.86 -26.86
C ILE A 50 -30.63 18.51 -27.19
N PRO A 51 -30.53 18.06 -28.46
CA PRO A 51 -29.85 16.81 -28.80
C PRO A 51 -28.36 16.88 -28.50
N ARG A 52 -27.73 18.03 -28.77
CA ARG A 52 -26.30 18.26 -28.56
C ARG A 52 -25.96 18.32 -27.06
N LEU A 53 -26.83 18.94 -26.28
CA LEU A 53 -26.71 18.98 -24.82
C LEU A 53 -26.93 17.60 -24.19
N LYS A 54 -27.87 16.81 -24.73
CA LYS A 54 -28.11 15.42 -24.30
C LYS A 54 -26.91 14.52 -24.55
N GLU A 55 -26.33 14.56 -25.75
CA GLU A 55 -25.13 13.80 -26.11
C GLU A 55 -23.94 14.17 -25.20
N LYS A 56 -23.77 15.47 -24.91
CA LYS A 56 -22.76 15.95 -23.96
C LYS A 56 -23.01 15.39 -22.55
N HIS A 57 -24.24 15.47 -22.05
CA HIS A 57 -24.59 14.94 -20.73
C HIS A 57 -24.47 13.41 -20.62
N GLU A 58 -24.80 12.67 -21.68
CA GLU A 58 -24.63 11.22 -21.73
C GLU A 58 -23.13 10.85 -21.70
N THR A 59 -22.31 11.55 -22.48
CA THR A 59 -20.85 11.31 -22.52
C THR A 59 -20.19 11.71 -21.19
N ASP A 60 -20.51 12.89 -20.67
CA ASP A 60 -20.01 13.37 -19.38
C ASP A 60 -20.49 12.46 -18.25
N GLY A 61 -21.76 12.04 -18.27
CA GLY A 61 -22.35 11.13 -17.29
C GLY A 61 -21.70 9.73 -17.29
N TYR A 62 -21.44 9.16 -18.47
CA TYR A 62 -20.73 7.88 -18.58
C TYR A 62 -19.29 8.00 -18.07
N ARG A 63 -18.58 9.07 -18.44
CA ARG A 63 -17.20 9.30 -17.97
C ARG A 63 -17.14 9.47 -16.46
N VAL A 64 -18.05 10.26 -15.89
CA VAL A 64 -18.18 10.44 -14.44
C VAL A 64 -18.53 9.12 -13.77
N GLY A 65 -19.49 8.35 -14.29
CA GLY A 65 -19.90 7.06 -13.73
C GLY A 65 -18.76 6.03 -13.69
N VAL A 66 -18.00 5.89 -14.78
CA VAL A 66 -16.85 4.98 -14.83
C VAL A 66 -15.74 5.42 -13.88
N THR A 67 -15.47 6.73 -13.83
CA THR A 67 -14.42 7.28 -12.96
C THR A 67 -14.79 7.10 -11.48
N GLN A 68 -16.03 7.42 -11.13
CA GLN A 68 -16.55 7.31 -9.76
C GLN A 68 -16.66 5.85 -9.32
N GLY A 69 -17.17 4.95 -10.15
CA GLY A 69 -17.28 3.53 -9.84
C GLY A 69 -15.92 2.87 -9.58
N LYS A 70 -14.91 3.19 -10.41
CA LYS A 70 -13.53 2.70 -10.21
C LYS A 70 -12.90 3.25 -8.93
N ALA A 71 -13.06 4.55 -8.66
CA ALA A 71 -12.54 5.16 -7.44
C ALA A 71 -13.19 4.55 -6.18
N GLN A 72 -14.51 4.33 -6.20
CA GLN A 72 -15.24 3.75 -5.08
C GLN A 72 -14.87 2.28 -4.83
N SER A 73 -14.69 1.45 -5.86
CA SER A 73 -14.31 0.04 -5.64
C SER A 73 -12.89 -0.09 -5.09
N VAL A 74 -11.95 0.74 -5.57
CA VAL A 74 -10.57 0.74 -5.09
C VAL A 74 -10.49 1.22 -3.64
N GLN A 75 -11.20 2.31 -3.30
CA GLN A 75 -11.18 2.84 -1.94
C GLN A 75 -11.79 1.86 -0.94
N LYS A 76 -12.91 1.22 -1.29
CA LYS A 76 -13.55 0.22 -0.43
C LYS A 76 -12.60 -0.95 -0.11
N GLY A 77 -11.91 -1.48 -1.13
CA GLY A 77 -10.93 -2.55 -0.92
C GLY A 77 -9.72 -2.09 -0.09
N PHE A 78 -9.28 -0.84 -0.26
CA PHE A 78 -8.23 -0.27 0.58
C PHE A 78 -8.69 -0.16 2.04
N ASP A 79 -9.88 0.37 2.32
CA ASP A 79 -10.38 0.57 3.67
C ASP A 79 -10.53 -0.77 4.41
N GLU A 80 -11.02 -1.81 3.70
CA GLU A 80 -11.13 -3.19 4.21
C GLU A 80 -9.75 -3.79 4.53
N GLY A 81 -8.78 -3.64 3.64
CA GLY A 81 -7.43 -4.16 3.82
C GLY A 81 -6.58 -3.37 4.82
N TYR A 82 -6.79 -2.05 4.91
CA TYR A 82 -6.02 -1.15 5.76
C TYR A 82 -6.24 -1.45 7.24
N GLY A 83 -7.49 -1.64 7.67
CA GLY A 83 -7.80 -1.97 9.06
C GLY A 83 -7.12 -3.26 9.52
N LEU A 84 -7.21 -4.31 8.70
CA LEU A 84 -6.59 -5.60 8.97
C LEU A 84 -5.06 -5.52 8.94
N GLY A 85 -4.49 -4.85 7.93
CA GLY A 85 -3.05 -4.65 7.80
C GLY A 85 -2.47 -3.84 8.95
N ALA A 86 -3.20 -2.84 9.46
CA ALA A 86 -2.79 -2.03 10.62
C ALA A 86 -2.71 -2.89 11.90
N VAL A 87 -3.72 -3.70 12.16
CA VAL A 87 -3.74 -4.60 13.33
C VAL A 87 -2.62 -5.64 13.26
N LEU A 88 -2.44 -6.26 12.09
CA LEU A 88 -1.39 -7.25 11.88
C LEU A 88 0.02 -6.64 12.00
N GLY A 89 0.21 -5.46 11.39
CA GLY A 89 1.46 -4.72 11.47
C GLY A 89 1.79 -4.27 12.89
N LEU A 90 0.78 -3.88 13.67
CA LEU A 90 0.93 -3.52 15.09
C LEU A 90 1.41 -4.73 15.90
N GLU A 91 0.79 -5.89 15.75
CA GLU A 91 1.18 -7.08 16.50
C GLU A 91 2.57 -7.60 16.12
N ILE A 92 2.89 -7.60 14.83
CA ILE A 92 4.24 -7.95 14.37
C ILE A 92 5.28 -6.97 14.92
N GLY A 93 4.99 -5.67 14.85
CA GLY A 93 5.84 -4.62 15.38
C GLY A 93 6.08 -4.79 16.88
N ARG A 94 5.03 -5.11 17.64
CA ARG A 94 5.10 -5.39 19.08
C ARG A 94 6.03 -6.57 19.36
N MET A 95 5.85 -7.70 18.67
CA MET A 95 6.68 -8.89 18.86
C MET A 95 8.17 -8.62 18.56
N ILE A 96 8.46 -7.95 17.44
CA ILE A 96 9.83 -7.59 17.07
C ILE A 96 10.41 -6.62 18.11
N GLY A 97 9.65 -5.61 18.53
CA GLY A 97 10.08 -4.62 19.52
C GLY A 97 10.43 -5.24 20.88
N ILE A 98 9.66 -6.24 21.32
CA ILE A 98 9.97 -6.98 22.55
C ILE A 98 11.29 -7.73 22.41
N LEU A 99 11.50 -8.45 21.30
CA LEU A 99 12.75 -9.18 21.05
C LEU A 99 13.97 -8.24 20.94
N GLU A 100 13.80 -7.07 20.32
CA GLU A 100 14.85 -6.03 20.26
C GLU A 100 15.16 -5.46 21.64
N GLY A 101 14.14 -5.19 22.46
CA GLY A 101 14.30 -4.73 23.84
C GLY A 101 15.05 -5.76 24.70
N LEU A 102 14.70 -7.04 24.57
CA LEU A 102 15.39 -8.13 25.24
C LEU A 102 16.85 -8.25 24.80
N LEU A 103 17.14 -8.19 23.50
CA LEU A 103 18.51 -8.16 23.00
C LEU A 103 19.29 -6.95 23.56
N GLY A 104 18.66 -5.77 23.61
CA GLY A 104 19.26 -4.58 24.21
C GLY A 104 19.60 -4.77 25.70
N ALA A 105 18.72 -5.43 26.45
CA ALA A 105 18.96 -5.73 27.86
C ALA A 105 20.09 -6.76 28.06
N VAL A 106 20.10 -7.83 27.26
CA VAL A 106 21.13 -8.89 27.32
C VAL A 106 22.50 -8.34 26.91
N THR A 107 22.57 -7.52 25.86
CA THR A 107 23.83 -6.88 25.44
C THR A 107 24.34 -5.87 26.47
N ALA A 108 23.44 -5.12 27.13
CA ALA A 108 23.81 -4.27 28.25
C ALA A 108 24.34 -5.08 29.44
N ALA A 109 23.80 -6.26 29.73
CA ALA A 109 24.33 -7.17 30.74
C ALA A 109 25.70 -7.76 30.34
N ALA A 110 25.86 -8.13 29.08
CA ALA A 110 27.12 -8.64 28.53
C ALA A 110 28.27 -7.63 28.61
N SER A 111 27.97 -6.32 28.57
CA SER A 111 28.99 -5.28 28.79
C SER A 111 29.66 -5.34 30.18
N LYS A 112 28.99 -5.95 31.17
CA LYS A 112 29.50 -6.11 32.54
C LYS A 112 30.20 -7.45 32.74
N ASP A 113 29.69 -8.52 32.11
CA ASP A 113 30.23 -9.89 32.21
C ASP A 113 30.17 -10.59 30.83
N ALA A 114 31.13 -10.28 29.96
CA ALA A 114 31.08 -10.69 28.56
C ALA A 114 31.08 -12.21 28.36
N ASP A 115 31.90 -12.94 29.12
CA ASP A 115 32.03 -14.40 28.97
C ASP A 115 30.74 -15.13 29.35
N MET A 116 29.96 -14.60 30.30
CA MET A 116 28.73 -15.24 30.77
C MET A 116 27.56 -15.06 29.80
N TRP A 117 27.46 -13.88 29.17
CA TRP A 117 26.28 -13.50 28.38
C TRP A 117 26.49 -13.59 26.87
N SER A 118 27.72 -13.80 26.39
CA SER A 118 28.06 -13.88 24.95
C SER A 118 27.21 -14.88 24.17
N GLU A 119 27.02 -16.09 24.70
CA GLU A 119 26.18 -17.13 24.08
C GLU A 119 24.71 -16.72 24.04
N GLU A 120 24.21 -16.04 25.08
CA GLU A 120 22.83 -15.59 25.14
C GLU A 120 22.56 -14.42 24.19
N VAL A 121 23.54 -13.50 24.03
CA VAL A 121 23.49 -12.45 23.00
C VAL A 121 23.37 -13.08 21.62
N ARG A 122 24.24 -14.03 21.29
CA ARG A 122 24.22 -14.70 19.98
C ARG A 122 22.91 -15.44 19.72
N ARG A 123 22.39 -16.15 20.73
CA ARG A 123 21.07 -16.81 20.64
C ARG A 123 19.95 -15.82 20.35
N MET A 124 19.96 -14.68 21.05
CA MET A 124 18.92 -13.66 20.90
C MET A 124 19.02 -12.94 19.55
N GLU A 125 20.23 -12.67 19.05
CA GLU A 125 20.46 -12.14 17.70
C GLU A 125 19.92 -13.10 16.62
N ASP A 126 20.20 -14.41 16.75
CA ASP A 126 19.68 -15.42 15.85
C ASP A 126 18.16 -15.57 15.92
N LEU A 127 17.57 -15.37 17.09
CA LEU A 127 16.11 -15.36 17.26
C LEU A 127 15.48 -14.15 16.57
N LEU A 128 16.03 -12.95 16.78
CA LEU A 128 15.56 -11.72 16.17
C LEU A 128 15.70 -11.74 14.64
N ARG A 129 16.83 -12.26 14.14
CA ARG A 129 17.06 -12.41 12.70
C ARG A 129 16.00 -13.30 12.05
N ARG A 130 15.69 -14.45 12.66
CA ARG A 130 14.62 -15.34 12.18
C ARG A 130 13.25 -14.67 12.24
N ALA A 131 12.95 -13.96 13.33
CA ALA A 131 11.69 -13.22 13.46
C ALA A 131 11.53 -12.20 12.32
N LYS A 132 12.58 -11.42 12.04
CA LYS A 132 12.61 -10.44 10.95
C LYS A 132 12.54 -11.06 9.56
N GLU A 133 12.99 -12.29 9.37
CA GLU A 133 12.94 -13.00 8.08
C GLU A 133 11.59 -13.69 7.84
N GLU A 134 10.94 -14.18 8.89
CA GLU A 134 9.66 -14.89 8.81
C GLU A 134 8.45 -13.95 8.88
N LEU A 135 8.53 -12.88 9.66
CA LEU A 135 7.45 -11.89 9.82
C LEU A 135 7.52 -10.75 8.81
N LYS A 136 8.25 -10.92 7.70
CA LYS A 136 8.22 -9.94 6.62
C LYS A 136 6.86 -9.92 5.94
N THR A 137 6.49 -8.75 5.41
CA THR A 137 5.23 -8.54 4.71
C THR A 137 5.04 -9.53 3.55
N GLU A 138 6.11 -9.92 2.84
CA GLU A 138 5.99 -10.85 1.71
C GLU A 138 5.56 -12.27 2.12
N LYS A 139 5.91 -12.68 3.35
CA LYS A 139 5.53 -13.99 3.88
C LYS A 139 4.19 -13.93 4.61
N VAL A 140 4.00 -12.91 5.45
CA VAL A 140 2.77 -12.70 6.21
C VAL A 140 1.58 -12.47 5.28
N PHE A 141 1.75 -11.69 4.22
CA PHE A 141 0.72 -11.48 3.19
C PHE A 141 0.89 -12.43 1.98
N GLY A 142 1.59 -13.55 2.19
CA GLY A 142 1.81 -14.54 1.15
C GLY A 142 0.52 -15.20 0.66
N ARG A 143 0.50 -15.64 -0.59
CA ARG A 143 -0.62 -16.40 -1.19
C ARG A 143 -0.93 -17.73 -0.47
N GLU A 144 -0.03 -18.16 0.41
CA GLU A 144 -0.22 -19.29 1.32
C GLU A 144 -1.33 -19.04 2.35
N TRP A 145 -1.44 -17.82 2.88
CA TRP A 145 -2.42 -17.46 3.91
C TRP A 145 -3.60 -16.66 3.36
N TRP A 146 -3.43 -16.00 2.20
CA TRP A 146 -4.43 -15.11 1.61
C TRP A 146 -4.86 -15.57 0.21
N GLY A 147 -6.15 -15.41 -0.09
CA GLY A 147 -6.75 -15.60 -1.41
C GLY A 147 -6.49 -14.41 -2.35
N GLU A 148 -6.78 -14.58 -3.65
CA GLU A 148 -6.66 -13.49 -4.64
C GLU A 148 -7.71 -12.39 -4.43
N ASP A 149 -8.78 -12.73 -3.72
CA ASP A 149 -9.85 -11.86 -3.25
C ASP A 149 -9.50 -11.10 -1.95
N GLY A 150 -8.33 -11.37 -1.35
CA GLY A 150 -7.92 -10.76 -0.07
C GLY A 150 -8.53 -11.43 1.16
N ILE A 151 -9.21 -12.57 0.99
CA ILE A 151 -9.82 -13.32 2.09
C ILE A 151 -8.78 -14.29 2.68
N TRP A 152 -8.71 -14.39 4.00
CA TRP A 152 -7.80 -15.31 4.69
C TRP A 152 -8.24 -16.78 4.54
N LYS A 153 -7.28 -17.70 4.48
CA LYS A 153 -7.51 -19.13 4.25
C LYS A 153 -7.48 -19.99 5.52
N PHE A 154 -7.16 -19.39 6.67
CA PHE A 154 -7.00 -20.10 7.94
C PHE A 154 -8.25 -19.98 8.83
N GLU A 155 -8.41 -20.92 9.75
CA GLU A 155 -9.55 -20.93 10.67
C GLU A 155 -9.38 -19.86 11.75
N VAL A 156 -10.38 -18.99 11.89
CA VAL A 156 -10.44 -17.97 12.94
C VAL A 156 -11.56 -18.34 13.91
N PRO A 157 -11.26 -18.54 15.21
CA PRO A 157 -12.27 -18.87 16.19
C PRO A 157 -13.16 -17.64 16.47
N GLY A 158 -14.47 -17.76 16.27
CA GLY A 158 -15.45 -16.72 16.64
C GLY A 158 -16.72 -16.70 15.79
N GLU A 159 -17.86 -16.39 16.42
CA GLU A 159 -19.13 -16.17 15.70
C GLU A 159 -19.22 -14.76 15.08
N ASP A 160 -18.55 -13.78 15.68
CA ASP A 160 -18.30 -12.45 15.12
C ASP A 160 -16.78 -12.26 15.02
N VAL A 161 -16.24 -12.35 13.81
CA VAL A 161 -14.77 -12.26 13.63
C VAL A 161 -14.40 -10.79 13.58
N VAL A 162 -13.49 -10.36 14.45
CA VAL A 162 -12.92 -9.00 14.43
C VAL A 162 -11.49 -9.08 13.88
N PHE A 163 -10.97 -8.00 13.28
CA PHE A 163 -9.60 -7.98 12.74
C PHE A 163 -8.49 -8.41 13.72
N PRO A 164 -8.54 -8.09 15.04
CA PRO A 164 -7.59 -8.64 16.01
C PRO A 164 -7.60 -10.16 16.11
N ASP A 165 -8.78 -10.77 16.01
CA ASP A 165 -8.90 -12.23 16.07
C ASP A 165 -8.30 -12.89 14.82
N VAL A 166 -8.50 -12.26 13.65
CA VAL A 166 -7.85 -12.70 12.39
C VAL A 166 -6.33 -12.59 12.50
N ALA A 167 -5.82 -11.48 13.02
CA ALA A 167 -4.39 -11.28 13.18
C ALA A 167 -3.77 -12.30 14.15
N ALA A 168 -4.43 -12.57 15.28
CA ALA A 168 -3.98 -13.55 16.28
C ALA A 168 -4.07 -15.00 15.77
N ALA A 169 -5.05 -15.30 14.91
CA ALA A 169 -5.20 -16.62 14.30
C ALA A 169 -4.19 -16.89 13.17
N HIS A 170 -3.49 -15.87 12.66
CA HIS A 170 -2.50 -16.04 11.60
C HIS A 170 -1.39 -17.01 12.05
N PRO A 171 -1.09 -18.09 11.30
CA PRO A 171 -0.20 -19.16 11.78
C PRO A 171 1.22 -18.70 12.15
N LEU A 172 1.85 -17.84 11.34
CA LEU A 172 3.16 -17.26 11.68
C LEU A 172 3.10 -16.37 12.93
N VAL A 173 2.09 -15.50 13.04
CA VAL A 173 1.92 -14.61 14.21
C VAL A 173 1.68 -15.43 15.47
N LYS A 174 0.87 -16.49 15.39
CA LYS A 174 0.64 -17.41 16.50
C LYS A 174 1.92 -18.11 16.96
N GLN A 175 2.68 -18.68 16.01
CA GLN A 175 3.95 -19.36 16.33
C GLN A 175 4.96 -18.41 16.98
N TRP A 176 5.13 -17.21 16.41
CA TRP A 176 6.04 -16.22 16.96
C TRP A 176 5.53 -15.62 18.28
N GLY A 177 4.22 -15.47 18.44
CA GLY A 177 3.58 -15.09 19.69
C GLY A 177 3.91 -16.07 20.82
N GLU A 178 3.84 -17.38 20.56
CA GLU A 178 4.22 -18.41 21.53
C GLU A 178 5.73 -18.39 21.86
N ILE A 179 6.59 -18.08 20.89
CA ILE A 179 8.04 -17.91 21.11
C ILE A 179 8.31 -16.69 22.00
N VAL A 180 7.70 -15.55 21.67
CA VAL A 180 7.87 -14.30 22.40
C VAL A 180 7.31 -14.41 23.81
N GLN A 181 6.15 -15.04 23.99
CA GLN A 181 5.54 -15.28 25.31
C GLN A 181 6.46 -16.10 26.23
N ARG A 182 7.08 -17.16 25.70
CA ARG A 182 8.08 -17.94 26.47
C ARG A 182 9.28 -17.10 26.88
N GLU A 183 9.70 -16.18 26.02
CA GLU A 183 10.82 -15.29 26.33
C GLU A 183 10.41 -14.25 27.40
N ILE A 184 9.20 -13.66 27.29
CA ILE A 184 8.63 -12.78 28.32
C ILE A 184 8.59 -13.46 29.69
N GLU A 185 8.12 -14.71 29.74
CA GLU A 185 8.07 -15.50 30.97
C GLU A 185 9.46 -15.80 31.53
N LYS A 186 10.41 -16.19 30.66
CA LYS A 186 11.80 -16.45 31.04
C LYS A 186 12.45 -15.23 31.70
N TRP A 187 12.23 -14.04 31.17
CA TRP A 187 12.81 -12.80 31.68
C TRP A 187 11.93 -12.08 32.70
N THR A 188 10.73 -12.61 32.99
CA THR A 188 9.74 -11.99 33.89
C THR A 188 9.50 -10.52 33.54
N LEU A 189 9.33 -10.22 32.25
CA LEU A 189 9.17 -8.86 31.77
C LEU A 189 7.80 -8.30 32.21
N ASP A 190 7.80 -7.15 32.90
CA ASP A 190 6.55 -6.49 33.29
C ASP A 190 5.94 -5.76 32.08
N MET A 191 4.98 -6.44 31.44
CA MET A 191 4.29 -5.94 30.26
C MET A 191 3.36 -4.75 30.58
N LYS A 192 3.00 -4.54 31.85
CA LYS A 192 2.14 -3.41 32.27
C LYS A 192 2.80 -2.06 32.05
N LEU A 193 4.13 -2.01 31.97
CA LEU A 193 4.86 -0.80 31.65
C LEU A 193 4.69 -0.39 30.17
N MET A 194 4.35 -1.35 29.31
CA MET A 194 4.20 -1.17 27.86
C MET A 194 2.76 -0.88 27.43
N GLU A 195 1.79 -1.27 28.27
CA GLU A 195 0.39 -0.85 28.17
C GLU A 195 0.33 0.61 28.64
N GLY A 196 0.44 1.53 27.68
CA GLY A 196 0.22 2.95 27.94
C GLY A 196 -1.09 3.14 28.68
N ASN A 197 -1.09 4.02 29.68
CA ASN A 197 -2.26 4.38 30.47
C ASN A 197 -3.35 4.93 29.52
N ASP A 198 -4.20 4.05 29.01
CA ASP A 198 -5.34 4.35 28.15
C ASP A 198 -6.44 5.01 28.98
N ASP A 199 -6.16 6.17 29.56
CA ASP A 199 -7.19 7.14 29.99
C ASP A 199 -7.77 7.87 28.76
N ALA A 200 -8.03 7.11 27.69
CA ALA A 200 -8.79 7.60 26.54
C ALA A 200 -10.27 7.52 26.91
N ASP A 201 -10.92 8.69 26.99
CA ASP A 201 -12.34 8.88 27.25
C ASP A 201 -13.21 7.77 26.62
N PRO A 202 -14.07 7.07 27.38
CA PRO A 202 -14.89 5.97 26.87
C PRO A 202 -15.96 6.39 25.84
N ASP A 203 -16.04 7.68 25.48
CA ASP A 203 -17.01 8.24 24.52
C ASP A 203 -16.44 8.41 23.09
N ALA A 204 -15.15 8.11 22.86
CA ALA A 204 -14.61 7.99 21.51
C ALA A 204 -14.99 6.63 20.93
N GLY A 205 -16.19 6.55 20.34
CA GLY A 205 -16.77 5.34 19.75
C GLY A 205 -15.77 4.46 18.98
N SER A 206 -15.27 3.42 19.64
CA SER A 206 -14.52 2.32 19.04
C SER A 206 -15.51 1.49 18.23
N VAL A 207 -15.75 1.90 16.98
CA VAL A 207 -16.35 1.03 15.98
C VAL A 207 -15.30 -0.03 15.69
N ARG A 208 -15.38 -1.17 16.40
CA ARG A 208 -14.56 -2.34 16.12
C ARG A 208 -14.95 -2.86 14.74
N PRO A 209 -14.08 -2.77 13.74
CA PRO A 209 -14.44 -3.19 12.39
C PRO A 209 -14.64 -4.70 12.35
N ALA A 210 -15.85 -5.12 11.96
CA ALA A 210 -16.19 -6.52 11.75
C ALA A 210 -15.47 -7.06 10.51
N ALA A 211 -14.93 -8.26 10.61
CA ALA A 211 -14.29 -8.96 9.50
C ALA A 211 -15.38 -9.75 8.73
N PRO A 212 -15.40 -9.68 7.39
CA PRO A 212 -16.39 -10.41 6.61
C PRO A 212 -16.16 -11.92 6.74
N LYS A 213 -17.20 -12.66 7.14
CA LYS A 213 -17.19 -14.12 7.20
C LYS A 213 -17.49 -14.73 5.84
N ALA A 214 -16.85 -15.86 5.53
CA ALA A 214 -17.23 -16.71 4.42
C ALA A 214 -18.49 -17.51 4.77
N ASP A 215 -19.61 -17.21 4.12
CA ASP A 215 -20.69 -18.16 3.97
C ASP A 215 -20.23 -19.24 2.98
N LEU A 216 -19.60 -20.29 3.49
CA LEU A 216 -19.30 -21.51 2.74
C LEU A 216 -20.61 -22.28 2.47
N ASN A 217 -21.40 -21.79 1.52
CA ASN A 217 -22.46 -22.55 0.86
C ASN A 217 -22.22 -22.48 -0.65
N TRP A 218 -21.54 -23.50 -1.17
CA TRP A 218 -21.61 -23.90 -2.56
C TRP A 218 -22.10 -25.35 -2.63
#